data_AF-A0A6L3AX97-F1
#
_entry.id   AF-A0A6L3AX97-F1
#
_cell.length_a   1.000
_cell.length_b   1.000
_cell.length_c   1.000
_cell.angle_alpha   90.00
_cell.angle_beta   90.00
_cell.angle_gamma   90.00
#
_symmetry.space_group_name_H-M   'P 1'
#
loop_
_entity.id
_entity.type
_entity.pdbx_description
1 polymer ?
#
loop_
_entity_poly.entity_id
_entity_poly.type
_entity_poly.pdbx_seq_one_letter_code
_entity_poly.pdbx_strand_id
1 'polypeptide(L)'
;MLRALPLLAVLTAAAAPPALADEVRCPPSLTVQAQPEAPGGWSPYPAKDQHAFAGVALVEGDRTAQMTPPSLPAAPAGLEPDRSLRRGRSEIRQWDFPAARRDNVFLICRYNGTQATLAIDLPRTVRRCQITEETDARGMVLDKPAMAPQFLCR
;
A
#
# COMPACT_ATOMS: atom_id res chain seq x y z
N MET A 1 26.11 19.19 61.66
CA MET A 1 26.08 17.88 60.96
C MET A 1 25.05 17.98 59.83
N LEU A 2 25.48 18.28 58.59
CA LEU A 2 24.59 18.31 57.43
C LEU A 2 24.95 17.12 56.52
N ARG A 3 24.01 16.17 56.39
CA ARG A 3 24.10 15.01 55.49
C ARG A 3 23.82 15.47 54.06
N ALA A 4 24.81 15.33 53.18
CA ALA A 4 24.60 15.43 51.73
C ALA A 4 24.18 14.05 51.19
N LEU A 5 22.99 13.96 50.61
CA LEU A 5 22.52 12.81 49.83
C LEU A 5 22.80 13.09 48.34
N PRO A 6 23.53 12.23 47.62
CA PRO A 6 23.69 12.38 46.18
C PRO A 6 22.43 11.83 45.49
N LEU A 7 21.74 12.69 44.73
CA LEU A 7 20.70 12.25 43.79
C LEU A 7 21.36 11.44 42.66
N LEU A 8 21.08 10.14 42.61
CA LEU A 8 21.33 9.31 41.43
C LEU A 8 20.34 9.71 40.33
N ALA A 9 20.84 10.37 39.27
CA ALA A 9 20.09 10.56 38.04
C ALA A 9 20.08 9.25 37.24
N VAL A 10 18.95 8.55 37.23
CA VAL A 10 18.72 7.37 36.39
C VAL A 10 18.45 7.86 34.96
N LEU A 11 19.43 7.67 34.07
CA LEU A 11 19.26 7.87 32.63
C LEU A 11 18.41 6.72 32.06
N THR A 12 17.14 7.00 31.80
CA THR A 12 16.26 6.14 31.01
C THR A 12 16.67 6.22 29.54
N ALA A 13 17.47 5.26 29.09
CA ALA A 13 17.73 5.07 27.67
C ALA A 13 16.42 4.68 26.96
N ALA A 14 15.88 5.61 26.16
CA ALA A 14 14.76 5.33 25.27
C ALA A 14 15.22 4.34 24.18
N ALA A 15 14.84 3.07 24.31
CA ALA A 15 15.01 2.09 23.26
C ALA A 15 14.17 2.51 22.05
N ALA A 16 14.81 3.01 21.00
CA ALA A 16 14.16 3.19 19.72
C ALA A 16 13.68 1.80 19.22
N PRO A 17 12.45 1.69 18.70
CA PRO A 17 12.00 0.43 18.10
C PRO A 17 12.96 0.03 16.97
N PRO A 18 13.23 -1.28 16.80
CA PRO A 18 14.09 -1.73 15.71
C PRO A 18 13.51 -1.25 14.38
N ALA A 19 14.34 -0.64 13.54
CA ALA A 19 13.99 -0.34 12.17
C ALA A 19 13.57 -1.64 11.48
N LEU A 20 12.28 -1.78 11.17
CA LEU A 20 11.77 -2.91 10.41
C LEU A 20 12.48 -2.91 9.06
N ALA A 21 13.23 -3.99 8.79
CA ALA A 21 13.94 -4.22 7.55
C ALA A 21 12.98 -4.15 6.36
N ASP A 22 13.20 -3.22 5.43
CA ASP A 22 12.78 -3.15 4.01
C ASP A 22 11.41 -3.74 3.59
N GLU A 23 10.46 -3.82 4.50
CA GLU A 23 9.18 -4.47 4.26
C GLU A 23 8.16 -3.45 3.74
N VAL A 24 7.75 -3.58 2.47
CA VAL A 24 6.74 -2.69 1.89
C VAL A 24 5.37 -3.35 1.96
N ARG A 25 4.41 -2.64 2.58
CA ARG A 25 3.02 -3.07 2.77
C ARG A 25 2.05 -1.94 2.41
N CYS A 26 0.87 -2.31 1.92
CA CYS A 26 -0.22 -1.35 1.76
C CYS A 26 -0.90 -1.09 3.11
N PRO A 27 -1.19 0.18 3.47
CA PRO A 27 -2.01 0.48 4.63
C PRO A 27 -3.38 -0.21 4.53
N PRO A 28 -3.93 -0.75 5.64
CA PRO A 28 -5.18 -1.50 5.62
C PRO A 28 -6.40 -0.62 5.28
N SER A 29 -6.26 0.70 5.40
CA SER A 29 -7.29 1.66 5.00
C SER A 29 -6.69 2.98 4.54
N LEU A 30 -7.47 3.72 3.75
CA LEU A 30 -7.18 5.07 3.28
C LEU A 30 -8.29 6.00 3.75
N THR A 31 -7.92 7.12 4.35
CA THR A 31 -8.88 8.19 4.67
C THR A 31 -8.88 9.20 3.53
N VAL A 32 -10.05 9.47 2.96
CA VAL A 32 -10.23 10.44 1.88
C VAL A 32 -11.09 11.59 2.39
N GLN A 33 -10.66 12.82 2.09
CA GLN A 33 -11.47 14.02 2.27
C GLN A 33 -11.91 14.49 0.90
N ALA A 34 -13.23 14.59 0.69
CA ALA A 34 -13.82 15.03 -0.55
C ALA A 34 -14.47 16.40 -0.36
N GLN A 35 -14.18 17.32 -1.27
CA GLN A 35 -14.84 18.62 -1.36
C GLN A 35 -15.60 18.67 -2.69
N PRO A 36 -16.94 18.53 -2.69
CA PRO A 36 -17.70 18.58 -3.91
C PRO A 36 -17.73 20.00 -4.47
N GLU A 37 -17.62 20.12 -5.79
CA GLU A 37 -17.97 21.35 -6.50
C GLU A 37 -19.50 21.44 -6.61
N ALA A 38 -20.06 22.58 -6.22
CA ALA A 38 -21.50 22.80 -6.26
C ALA A 38 -21.87 23.77 -7.40
N PRO A 39 -22.86 23.41 -8.25
CA PRO A 39 -23.43 24.36 -9.19
C PRO A 39 -24.22 25.46 -8.46
N GLY A 40 -24.54 26.55 -9.16
CA GLY A 40 -25.18 27.73 -8.57
C GLY A 40 -26.47 27.40 -7.78
N GLY A 41 -26.60 28.00 -6.59
CA GLY A 41 -27.74 27.79 -5.68
C GLY A 41 -27.62 26.59 -4.75
N TRP A 42 -26.61 25.73 -4.93
CA TRP A 42 -26.33 24.60 -4.04
C TRP A 42 -25.22 24.93 -3.04
N SER A 43 -25.32 24.40 -1.83
CA SER A 43 -24.27 24.52 -0.81
C SER A 43 -23.48 23.20 -0.74
N PRO A 44 -22.17 23.19 -1.06
CA PRO A 44 -21.35 21.99 -0.94
C PRO A 44 -21.00 21.74 0.53
N TYR A 45 -21.00 20.46 0.93
CA TYR A 45 -20.54 20.04 2.25
C TYR A 45 -19.42 19.00 2.08
N PRO A 46 -18.27 19.18 2.76
CA PRO A 46 -17.20 18.20 2.72
C PRO A 46 -17.63 16.87 3.34
N ALA A 47 -17.08 15.79 2.81
CA ALA A 47 -17.18 14.46 3.38
C ALA A 47 -15.80 13.92 3.73
N LYS A 48 -15.74 13.07 4.76
CA LYS A 48 -14.54 12.34 5.15
C LYS A 48 -14.90 10.89 5.35
N ASP A 49 -14.35 10.04 4.49
CA ASP A 49 -14.65 8.62 4.46
C ASP A 49 -13.38 7.78 4.62
N GLN A 50 -13.56 6.57 5.13
CA GLN A 50 -12.49 5.59 5.24
C GLN A 50 -12.77 4.44 4.27
N HIS A 51 -11.76 4.09 3.47
CA HIS A 51 -11.84 3.07 2.44
C HIS A 51 -10.91 1.91 2.78
N ALA A 52 -11.43 0.69 2.73
CA ALA A 52 -10.65 -0.52 3.00
C ALA A 52 -9.71 -0.86 1.84
N PHE A 53 -8.55 -1.43 2.15
CA PHE A 53 -7.62 -1.94 1.15
C PHE A 53 -8.28 -3.01 0.27
N ALA A 54 -8.12 -2.87 -1.05
CA ALA A 54 -8.82 -3.70 -2.05
C ALA A 54 -7.87 -4.49 -2.96
N GLY A 55 -6.62 -4.04 -3.12
CA GLY A 55 -5.66 -4.75 -3.97
C GLY A 55 -4.50 -3.87 -4.42
N VAL A 56 -3.66 -4.41 -5.30
CA VAL A 56 -2.44 -3.73 -5.76
C VAL A 56 -2.28 -3.75 -7.28
N ALA A 57 -1.45 -2.84 -7.76
CA ALA A 57 -0.75 -2.99 -9.03
C ALA A 57 0.75 -2.71 -8.81
N LEU A 58 1.60 -3.48 -9.47
CA LEU A 58 3.03 -3.20 -9.58
C LEU A 58 3.30 -2.68 -10.97
N VAL A 59 4.05 -1.60 -11.10
CA VAL A 59 4.24 -0.91 -12.37
C VAL A 59 5.71 -0.61 -12.57
N GLU A 60 6.20 -0.81 -13.79
CA GLU A 60 7.58 -0.51 -14.19
C GLU A 60 7.69 0.93 -14.74
N GLY A 61 8.74 1.65 -14.35
CA GLY A 61 9.09 2.99 -14.82
C GLY A 61 9.11 4.06 -13.71
N ASP A 62 9.12 5.33 -14.12
CA ASP A 62 9.13 6.47 -13.20
C ASP A 62 7.73 6.75 -12.64
N ARG A 63 7.58 6.64 -11.32
CA ARG A 63 6.30 6.85 -10.63
C ARG A 63 5.74 8.25 -10.84
N THR A 64 6.58 9.28 -10.82
CA THR A 64 6.12 10.67 -10.92
C THR A 64 5.57 10.95 -12.32
N ALA A 65 6.27 10.49 -13.36
CA ALA A 65 5.83 10.62 -14.74
C ALA A 65 4.50 9.87 -15.00
N GLN A 66 4.33 8.69 -14.42
CA GLN A 66 3.13 7.86 -14.65
C GLN A 66 1.91 8.24 -13.79
N MET A 67 2.12 8.88 -12.63
CA MET A 67 1.03 9.27 -11.72
C MET A 67 0.57 10.73 -11.92
N THR A 68 1.21 11.50 -12.80
CA THR A 68 0.84 12.91 -13.04
C THR A 68 -0.16 13.03 -14.20
N PRO A 69 -1.28 13.77 -14.05
CA PRO A 69 -2.16 14.11 -15.17
C PRO A 69 -1.49 15.04 -16.19
N PRO A 70 -1.84 15.05 -17.50
CA PRO A 70 -2.83 14.22 -18.17
C PRO A 70 -2.28 12.87 -18.67
N SER A 71 -1.02 12.54 -18.34
CA SER A 71 -0.30 11.33 -18.75
C SER A 71 -0.84 10.02 -18.16
N LEU A 72 -1.92 10.06 -17.38
CA LEU A 72 -2.63 8.89 -16.89
C LEU A 72 -3.42 8.23 -18.04
N PRO A 73 -3.02 7.05 -18.56
CA PRO A 73 -4.03 6.07 -18.92
C PRO A 73 -4.92 5.81 -17.69
N ALA A 74 -6.17 5.39 -17.90
CA ALA A 74 -7.17 5.18 -16.84
C ALA A 74 -6.66 4.35 -15.63
N ALA A 75 -5.61 3.55 -15.81
CA ALA A 75 -4.60 3.22 -14.81
C ALA A 75 -3.28 2.86 -15.55
N PRO A 76 -2.09 3.10 -14.98
CA PRO A 76 -0.85 2.57 -15.56
C PRO A 76 -0.92 1.04 -15.67
N ALA A 77 -0.32 0.50 -16.73
CA ALA A 77 -0.32 -0.95 -16.98
C ALA A 77 0.45 -1.68 -15.88
N GLY A 78 -0.23 -2.58 -15.18
CA GLY A 78 0.38 -3.40 -14.15
C GLY A 78 1.21 -4.53 -14.73
N LEU A 79 2.31 -4.87 -14.05
CA LEU A 79 3.08 -6.09 -14.28
C LEU A 79 2.21 -7.29 -13.94
N GLU A 80 2.18 -8.27 -14.84
CA GLU A 80 1.60 -9.57 -14.58
C GLU A 80 2.44 -10.35 -13.54
N PRO A 81 1.82 -11.18 -12.70
CA PRO A 81 2.55 -12.01 -11.77
C PRO A 81 3.30 -13.13 -12.48
N ASP A 82 4.51 -13.45 -12.00
CA ASP A 82 5.28 -14.59 -12.48
C ASP A 82 4.63 -15.93 -12.10
N ARG A 83 3.89 -15.94 -10.98
CA ARG A 83 3.20 -17.13 -10.48
C ARG A 83 1.84 -16.75 -9.90
N SER A 84 0.84 -17.56 -10.24
CA SER A 84 -0.47 -17.56 -9.59
C SER A 84 -0.78 -18.96 -9.10
N LEU A 85 -1.08 -19.07 -7.80
CA LEU A 85 -1.45 -20.32 -7.15
C LEU A 85 -2.80 -20.18 -6.47
N ARG A 86 -3.77 -20.98 -6.92
CA ARG A 86 -5.08 -21.07 -6.28
C ARG A 86 -5.09 -22.15 -5.20
N ARG A 87 -5.63 -21.82 -4.02
CA ARG A 87 -5.89 -22.73 -2.91
C ARG A 87 -7.28 -22.49 -2.35
N GLY A 88 -8.23 -23.35 -2.71
CA GLY A 88 -9.63 -23.19 -2.31
C GLY A 88 -10.22 -21.87 -2.85
N ARG A 89 -10.70 -21.02 -1.93
CA ARG A 89 -11.21 -19.67 -2.21
C ARG A 89 -10.16 -18.58 -2.06
N SER A 90 -8.89 -18.92 -2.21
CA SER A 90 -7.80 -17.95 -2.19
C SER A 90 -6.91 -18.11 -3.42
N GLU A 91 -6.42 -16.98 -3.90
CA GLU A 91 -5.38 -16.92 -4.93
C GLU A 91 -4.17 -16.19 -4.35
N ILE A 92 -2.99 -16.75 -4.60
CA ILE A 92 -1.71 -16.14 -4.27
C ILE A 92 -1.03 -15.78 -5.58
N ARG A 93 -0.78 -14.48 -5.79
CA ARG A 93 -0.02 -13.98 -6.95
C ARG A 93 1.32 -13.46 -6.49
N GLN A 94 2.38 -13.78 -7.23
CA GLN A 94 3.76 -13.47 -6.87
C GLN A 94 4.48 -12.81 -8.04
N TRP A 95 5.30 -11.81 -7.70
CA TRP A 95 6.26 -11.14 -8.59
C TRP A 95 7.65 -11.34 -8.02
N ASP A 96 8.59 -11.80 -8.83
CA ASP A 96 10.00 -11.99 -8.52
C ASP A 96 10.84 -10.99 -9.33
N PHE A 97 11.69 -10.21 -8.65
CA PHE A 97 12.54 -9.20 -9.28
C PHE A 97 14.00 -9.64 -9.29
N PRO A 98 14.71 -9.48 -10.42
CA PRO A 98 16.13 -9.78 -10.48
C PRO A 98 16.94 -8.84 -9.59
N ALA A 99 18.08 -9.31 -9.10
CA ALA A 99 18.92 -8.54 -8.19
C ALA A 99 19.41 -7.21 -8.80
N ALA A 100 19.71 -7.24 -10.11
CA ALA A 100 20.11 -6.10 -10.91
C ALA A 100 18.95 -5.62 -11.80
N ARG A 101 17.81 -5.25 -11.20
CA ARG A 101 16.70 -4.66 -11.97
C ARG A 101 17.16 -3.35 -12.63
N ARG A 102 16.94 -3.23 -13.94
CA ARG A 102 17.31 -2.04 -14.71
C ARG A 102 16.35 -0.90 -14.39
N ASP A 103 15.07 -1.18 -14.52
CA ASP A 103 14.01 -0.21 -14.36
C ASP A 103 13.53 -0.07 -12.92
N ASN A 104 12.93 1.07 -12.63
CA ASN A 104 12.24 1.28 -11.37
C ASN A 104 10.91 0.52 -11.40
N VAL A 105 10.51 -0.01 -10.25
CA VAL A 105 9.19 -0.60 -10.05
C VAL A 105 8.58 0.14 -8.88
N PHE A 106 7.32 0.53 -9.02
CA PHE A 106 6.57 1.14 -7.95
C PHE A 106 5.26 0.38 -7.72
N LEU A 107 4.80 0.44 -6.48
CA LEU A 107 3.57 -0.16 -6.01
C LEU A 107 2.47 0.88 -6.01
N ILE A 108 1.28 0.48 -6.42
CA ILE A 108 0.02 1.22 -6.26
C ILE A 108 -0.91 0.39 -5.37
N CYS A 109 -1.30 0.95 -4.23
CA CYS A 109 -2.33 0.40 -3.35
C CYS A 109 -3.70 1.00 -3.72
N ARG A 110 -4.67 0.12 -3.97
CA ARG A 110 -6.05 0.46 -4.34
C ARG A 110 -6.99 0.23 -3.17
N TYR A 111 -8.03 1.05 -3.09
CA TYR A 111 -8.98 1.07 -1.98
C TYR A 111 -10.42 0.99 -2.48
N ASN A 112 -11.29 0.33 -1.73
CA ASN A 112 -12.66 0.05 -2.16
C ASN A 112 -13.52 1.32 -2.15
N GLY A 113 -14.32 1.50 -3.20
CA GLY A 113 -15.28 2.61 -3.30
C GLY A 113 -14.65 3.99 -3.51
N THR A 114 -13.39 4.07 -3.94
CA THR A 114 -12.73 5.34 -4.27
C THR A 114 -11.71 5.17 -5.40
N GLN A 115 -11.46 6.25 -6.14
CA GLN A 115 -10.35 6.33 -7.11
C GLN A 115 -9.04 6.80 -6.45
N ALA A 116 -9.09 7.24 -5.19
CA ALA A 116 -7.90 7.62 -4.45
C ALA A 116 -7.00 6.39 -4.22
N THR A 117 -5.71 6.55 -4.47
CA THR A 117 -4.70 5.49 -4.34
C THR A 117 -3.49 6.00 -3.57
N LEU A 118 -2.69 5.08 -3.05
CA LEU A 118 -1.35 5.37 -2.53
C LEU A 118 -0.33 4.71 -3.44
N ALA A 119 0.80 5.39 -3.68
CA ALA A 119 1.88 4.81 -4.47
C ALA A 119 3.24 5.05 -3.80
N ILE A 120 4.12 4.07 -3.91
CA ILE A 120 5.48 4.12 -3.37
C ILE A 120 6.46 3.41 -4.31
N ASP A 121 7.65 3.99 -4.50
CA ASP A 121 8.73 3.33 -5.22
C ASP A 121 9.24 2.12 -4.43
N LEU A 122 9.33 0.95 -5.07
CA LEU A 122 9.87 -0.23 -4.40
C LEU A 122 11.39 -0.07 -4.25
N PRO A 123 11.93 -0.26 -3.03
CA PRO A 123 13.37 -0.31 -2.81
C PRO A 123 14.05 -1.29 -3.76
N ARG A 124 15.26 -0.97 -4.21
CA ARG A 124 16.04 -1.87 -5.08
C ARG A 124 16.48 -3.15 -4.36
N THR A 125 16.30 -3.25 -3.04
CA THR A 125 16.55 -4.45 -2.24
C THR A 125 15.41 -5.46 -2.33
N VAL A 126 14.18 -5.03 -2.63
CA VAL A 126 13.03 -5.92 -2.79
C VAL A 126 13.29 -6.90 -3.94
N ARG A 127 13.07 -8.19 -3.67
CA ARG A 127 13.22 -9.30 -4.61
C ARG A 127 11.92 -10.01 -4.88
N ARG A 128 10.94 -9.87 -4.00
CA ARG A 128 9.66 -10.56 -4.15
C ARG A 128 8.54 -9.72 -3.59
N CYS A 129 7.46 -9.61 -4.34
CA CYS A 129 6.17 -9.18 -3.84
C CYS A 129 5.16 -10.33 -3.95
N GLN A 130 4.25 -10.41 -2.99
CA GLN A 130 3.18 -11.39 -2.98
C GLN A 130 1.89 -10.72 -2.52
N ILE A 131 0.80 -11.06 -3.20
CA ILE A 131 -0.56 -10.78 -2.73
C ILE A 131 -1.32 -12.09 -2.51
N THR A 132 -2.11 -12.13 -1.45
CA THR A 132 -3.13 -13.16 -1.23
C THR A 132 -4.51 -12.51 -1.28
N GLU A 133 -5.36 -12.98 -2.17
CA GLU A 133 -6.70 -12.45 -2.44
C GLU A 133 -7.75 -13.55 -2.29
N GLU A 134 -8.98 -13.16 -1.93
CA GLU A 134 -10.12 -14.07 -1.91
C GLU A 134 -10.71 -14.21 -3.32
N THR A 135 -11.10 -15.42 -3.68
CA THR A 135 -11.70 -15.75 -4.98
C THR A 135 -13.06 -16.42 -4.82
N ASP A 136 -13.91 -16.28 -5.83
CA ASP A 136 -15.18 -17.01 -5.92
C ASP A 136 -14.96 -18.50 -6.26
N ALA A 137 -16.08 -19.24 -6.40
CA ALA A 137 -16.03 -20.65 -6.78
C ALA A 137 -15.41 -20.88 -8.17
N ARG A 138 -15.46 -19.89 -9.06
CA ARG A 138 -14.90 -19.95 -10.42
C ARG A 138 -13.42 -19.56 -10.45
N GLY A 139 -12.92 -18.91 -9.40
CA GLY A 139 -11.53 -18.46 -9.28
C GLY A 139 -11.34 -17.00 -9.65
N MET A 140 -12.42 -16.23 -9.75
CA MET A 140 -12.36 -14.79 -9.97
C MET A 140 -12.08 -14.11 -8.64
N VAL A 141 -11.12 -13.18 -8.60
CA VAL A 141 -10.85 -12.33 -7.44
C VAL A 141 -12.10 -11.53 -7.08
N LEU A 142 -12.46 -11.51 -5.80
CA LEU A 142 -13.63 -10.80 -5.31
C LEU A 142 -13.36 -9.30 -5.19
N ASP A 143 -14.23 -8.47 -5.77
CA ASP A 143 -14.18 -7.01 -5.61
C ASP A 143 -14.41 -6.56 -4.15
N LYS A 144 -15.17 -7.37 -3.39
CA LYS A 144 -15.52 -7.13 -1.98
C LYS A 144 -15.26 -8.42 -1.18
N PRO A 145 -14.00 -8.72 -0.85
CA PRO A 145 -13.67 -9.92 -0.11
C PRO A 145 -14.12 -9.79 1.35
N ALA A 146 -14.39 -10.92 2.01
CA ALA A 146 -14.71 -10.93 3.44
C ALA A 146 -13.46 -10.64 4.29
N MET A 147 -12.28 -11.02 3.78
CA MET A 147 -10.99 -10.69 4.36
C MET A 147 -10.23 -9.71 3.46
N ALA A 148 -9.64 -8.68 4.05
CA ALA A 148 -8.78 -7.77 3.30
C ALA A 148 -7.61 -8.54 2.65
N PRO A 149 -7.22 -8.20 1.40
CA PRO A 149 -6.08 -8.82 0.77
C PRO A 149 -4.81 -8.60 1.61
N GLN A 150 -3.91 -9.56 1.56
CA GLN A 150 -2.62 -9.47 2.25
C GLN A 150 -1.52 -9.25 1.23
N PHE A 151 -0.89 -8.06 1.27
CA PHE A 151 0.21 -7.71 0.37
C PHE A 151 1.52 -7.49 1.14
N LEU A 152 2.60 -8.02 0.59
CA LEU A 152 3.92 -7.95 1.17
C LEU A 152 5.01 -7.96 0.09
N CYS A 153 5.93 -7.00 0.15
CA CYS A 153 7.21 -7.05 -0.56
C CYS A 153 8.41 -7.17 0.39
N ARG A 154 9.41 -7.96 -0.01
CA ARG A 154 10.68 -8.18 0.70
C ARG A 154 11.81 -8.55 -0.24
#